data_AF-A0A941F8L5-F1
#
_entry.id   AF-A0A941F8L5-F1
#
_cell.length_a   1.000
_cell.length_b   1.000
_cell.length_c   1.000
_cell.angle_alpha   90.00
_cell.angle_beta   90.00
_cell.angle_gamma   90.00
#
_symmetry.space_group_name_H-M   'P 1'
#
loop_
_entity.id
_entity.type
_entity.pdbx_description
1 polymer ?
#
loop_
_entity_poly.entity_id
_entity_poly.type
_entity_poly.pdbx_seq_one_letter_code
_entity_poly.pdbx_strand_id
1 'polypeptide(L)' 'MSTLDLPPTPVDADPVILPGLLSGLGITRRQVPAWITDPNLIADILDGHADIPTDFMGDLR' A
#
# COMPACT_ATOMS: atom_id res chain seq x y z
N MET A 1 10.46 20.45 7.61
CA MET A 1 10.51 19.03 8.01
C MET A 1 9.54 18.87 9.17
N SER A 2 8.39 18.23 8.95
CA SER A 2 7.41 18.00 10.02
C SER A 2 7.79 16.70 10.72
N THR A 3 8.44 16.80 11.88
CA THR A 3 8.60 15.66 12.78
C THR A 3 7.23 15.31 13.33
N LEU A 4 6.72 14.12 13.01
CA LEU A 4 5.49 13.58 13.59
C LEU A 4 5.69 13.52 15.11
N ASP A 5 4.92 14.32 15.85
CA ASP A 5 4.93 14.31 17.32
C ASP A 5 4.08 13.11 17.78
N LEU A 6 4.69 11.92 17.72
CA LEU A 6 4.06 10.68 18.16
C LEU A 6 4.31 10.48 19.67
N PRO A 7 3.28 10.07 20.43
CA PRO A 7 3.48 9.72 21.83
C PRO A 7 4.50 8.58 21.94
N PRO A 8 5.38 8.61 22.97
CA PRO A 8 6.39 7.59 23.14
C PRO A 8 5.74 6.22 23.40
N THR A 9 6.21 5.20 22.70
CA THR A 9 5.77 3.82 22.94
C THR A 9 6.25 3.35 24.31
N PRO A 10 5.38 2.81 25.18
CA PRO A 10 5.77 2.23 26.46
C PRO A 10 6.81 1.12 26.29
N VAL A 11 7.73 1.00 27.25
CA VAL A 11 8.83 0.00 27.22
C VAL A 11 8.35 -1.44 27.36
N ASP A 12 7.15 -1.61 27.91
CA ASP A 12 6.45 -2.87 28.17
C ASP A 12 5.33 -3.13 27.15
N ALA A 13 5.23 -2.32 26.09
CA ALA A 13 4.27 -2.54 25.04
C ALA A 13 4.57 -3.83 24.28
N ASP A 14 3.54 -4.66 24.08
CA ASP A 14 3.65 -5.83 23.21
C ASP A 14 4.01 -5.41 21.78
N PRO A 15 4.97 -6.06 21.13
CA PRO A 15 5.37 -5.71 19.77
C PRO A 15 4.22 -5.99 18.81
N VAL A 16 3.67 -4.94 18.22
CA VAL A 16 2.67 -5.06 17.16
C VAL A 16 3.38 -5.42 15.86
N ILE A 17 3.17 -6.66 15.40
CA ILE A 17 3.60 -7.05 14.06
C ILE A 17 2.65 -6.41 13.06
N LEU A 18 3.13 -5.37 12.37
CA LEU A 18 2.42 -4.72 11.28
C LEU A 18 2.68 -5.50 9.98
N PRO A 19 1.69 -6.21 9.41
CA PRO A 19 1.90 -7.02 8.21
C PRO A 19 2.35 -6.18 6.99
N GLY A 20 1.91 -4.93 6.93
CA GLY A 20 2.36 -3.97 5.92
C GLY A 20 3.84 -3.62 6.05
N LEU A 21 4.36 -3.51 7.28
CA LEU A 21 5.78 -3.24 7.53
C LEU A 21 6.64 -4.44 7.14
N LEU A 22 6.21 -5.66 7.51
CA LEU A 22 6.90 -6.89 7.09
C LEU A 22 6.96 -7.03 5.57
N SER A 23 5.89 -6.62 4.89
CA SER A 23 5.82 -6.61 3.44
C SER A 23 6.72 -5.55 2.82
N GLY A 24 6.75 -4.34 3.39
CA GLY A 24 7.64 -3.26 2.96
C GLY A 24 9.13 -3.56 3.15
N LEU A 25 9.47 -4.34 4.19
CA LEU A 25 10.82 -4.83 4.44
C LEU A 25 11.21 -6.06 3.60
N GLY A 26 10.28 -6.59 2.77
CA GLY A 26 10.53 -7.77 1.95
C GLY A 26 10.59 -9.10 2.72
N ILE A 27 10.23 -9.10 4.01
CA ILE A 27 10.20 -10.30 4.87
C ILE A 27 9.02 -11.20 4.48
N THR A 28 7.88 -10.59 4.14
CA THR A 28 6.70 -11.29 3.63
C THR A 28 6.34 -10.79 2.24
N ARG A 29 5.90 -11.70 1.35
CA ARG A 29 5.36 -11.28 0.05
C ARG A 29 4.01 -10.59 0.26
N ARG A 30 3.90 -9.35 -0.24
CA ARG A 30 2.60 -8.70 -0.42
C ARG A 30 1.87 -9.39 -1.57
N GLN A 31 0.74 -10.02 -1.28
CA GLN A 31 -0.17 -10.47 -2.33
C GLN A 31 -0.79 -9.23 -2.96
N VAL A 32 -0.63 -9.10 -4.27
CA VAL A 32 -1.26 -8.03 -5.05
C VAL A 32 -1.94 -8.67 -6.26
N PRO A 33 -3.05 -8.10 -6.75
CA PRO A 33 -3.71 -8.61 -7.95
C PRO A 33 -2.74 -8.64 -9.14
N ALA A 34 -2.80 -9.68 -9.97
CA ALA A 34 -1.88 -9.86 -11.09
C ALA A 34 -1.86 -8.66 -12.07
N TRP A 35 -3.00 -8.00 -12.25
CA TRP A 35 -3.11 -6.82 -13.11
C TRP A 35 -2.25 -5.65 -12.64
N ILE A 36 -2.01 -5.46 -11.33
CA ILE A 36 -1.22 -4.33 -10.83
C ILE A 36 0.26 -4.45 -11.18
N THR A 37 0.71 -5.68 -11.48
CA THR A 37 2.07 -5.99 -11.89
C THR A 37 2.24 -6.06 -13.40
N ASP A 38 1.18 -5.80 -14.17
CA ASP A 38 1.27 -5.73 -15.62
C ASP A 38 2.08 -4.49 -16.02
N PRO A 39 3.22 -4.65 -16.73
CA PRO A 39 4.04 -3.52 -17.16
C PRO A 39 3.32 -2.56 -18.11
N ASN A 40 2.27 -3.03 -18.81
CA ASN A 40 1.51 -2.23 -19.76
C ASN A 40 0.27 -1.58 -19.13
N LEU A 41 -0.03 -1.87 -17.87
CA LEU A 41 -1.24 -1.37 -17.19
C LEU A 41 -1.43 0.14 -17.34
N ILE A 42 -0.36 0.92 -17.22
CA ILE A 42 -0.44 2.39 -17.34
C ILE A 42 -0.85 2.79 -18.76
N ALA A 43 -0.25 2.15 -19.78
CA ALA A 43 -0.60 2.41 -21.18
C ALA A 43 -2.05 1.99 -21.46
N ASP A 44 -2.45 0.81 -20.98
CA ASP A 44 -3.81 0.29 -21.16
C ASP A 44 -4.87 1.19 -20.51
N ILE A 45 -4.58 1.79 -19.35
CA ILE A 45 -5.47 2.77 -18.70
C ILE A 45 -5.55 4.06 -19.54
N LEU A 46 -4.42 4.57 -20.03
CA LEU A 46 -4.39 5.81 -20.81
C LEU A 46 -5.10 5.65 -22.17
N ASP A 47 -5.03 4.46 -22.76
CA ASP A 47 -5.68 4.13 -24.03
C ASP A 47 -7.15 3.69 -23.85
N GLY A 48 -7.63 3.58 -22.60
CA GLY A 48 -9.01 3.21 -22.28
C GLY A 48 -9.32 1.71 -22.46
N HIS A 49 -8.28 0.87 -22.51
CA HIS A 49 -8.39 -0.60 -22.58
C HIS A 49 -8.56 -1.26 -21.21
N ALA A 50 -8.24 -0.54 -20.13
CA ALA A 50 -8.42 -0.98 -18.75
C ALA A 50 -8.94 0.16 -17.86
N ASP A 51 -9.85 -0.18 -16.94
CA ASP A 51 -10.34 0.76 -15.92
C ASP A 51 -9.59 0.59 -14.60
N ILE A 52 -9.43 1.70 -13.87
CA ILE A 52 -9.01 1.65 -12.46
C ILE A 52 -10.20 1.12 -11.65
N PRO A 53 -10.07 0.01 -10.91
CA PRO A 53 -11.18 -0.50 -10.12
C PRO A 53 -11.65 0.57 -9.12
N THR A 54 -12.97 0.69 -8.97
CA THR A 54 -13.61 1.71 -8.12
C THR A 54 -13.09 1.69 -6.68
N ASP A 55 -12.70 0.51 -6.19
CA ASP A 55 -12.18 0.29 -4.85
C ASP A 55 -10.82 0.99 -4.60
N PHE A 56 -10.10 1.40 -5.66
CA PHE A 56 -8.83 2.11 -5.60
C PHE A 56 -8.94 3.61 -5.84
N MET A 57 -10.12 4.14 -6.22
CA MET A 57 -10.25 5.58 -6.51
C MET A 57 -10.18 6.47 -5.26
N GLY A 58 -10.15 5.89 -4.05
CA GLY A 58 -10.21 6.64 -2.80
C GLY A 58 -11.57 7.33 -2.62
N ASP A 59 -12.00 7.53 -1.38
CA ASP A 59 -13.19 8.35 -1.11
C ASP A 59 -12.83 9.78 -1.55
N LEU A 60 -13.26 10.18 -2.75
CA LEU A 60 -13.16 11.56 -3.24
C LEU A 60 -14.13 12.42 -2.42
N ARG A 61 -13.76 12.73 -1.19
CA ARG A 61 -14.41 13.70 -0.32
C ARG A 61 -13.46 14.82 0.05
#